data_AF-A0A7W7EMS0-F1
#
_entry.id   AF-A0A7W7EMS0-F1
#
_cell.length_a   1.000
_cell.length_b   1.000
_cell.length_c   1.000
_cell.angle_alpha   90.00
_cell.angle_beta   90.00
_cell.angle_gamma   90.00
#
_symmetry.space_group_name_H-M   'P 1'
#
loop_
_entity.id
_entity.type
_entity.pdbx_description
1 polymer ?
#
loop_
_entity_poly.entity_id
_entity_poly.type
_entity_poly.pdbx_seq_one_letter_code
_entity_poly.pdbx_strand_id
1 'polypeptide(L)' 'MSEGLITASLCHPSDRMAQELIDVMLRRLELRDTPSIEQRIVPFDILTPESIWT' A
#
# COMPACT_ATOMS: atom_id res chain seq x y z
N MET A 1 19.42 -2.45 26.13
CA MET A 1 18.93 -1.13 25.70
C MET A 1 19.22 -1.00 24.23
N SER A 2 18.19 -1.05 23.37
CA SER A 2 18.32 -0.87 21.91
C SER A 2 17.21 0.04 21.38
N GLU A 3 16.73 0.96 22.21
CA GLU A 3 15.87 2.05 21.74
C GLU A 3 16.75 3.01 20.92
N GLY A 4 16.30 3.36 19.71
CA GLY A 4 17.02 4.27 18.81
C GLY A 4 17.88 3.62 17.72
N LEU A 5 17.90 2.28 17.60
CA LEU A 5 18.63 1.60 16.51
C LEU A 5 17.92 1.74 15.14
N ILE A 6 16.60 1.87 15.16
CA ILE A 6 15.77 2.08 13.97
C ILE A 6 15.04 3.42 14.15
N THR A 7 15.37 4.40 13.29
CA THR A 7 14.79 5.75 13.33
C THR A 7 13.43 5.81 12.64
N ALA A 8 13.21 4.99 11.62
CA ALA A 8 11.93 4.86 10.92
C ALA A 8 11.82 3.48 10.27
N SER A 9 10.60 3.02 10.06
CA SER A 9 10.31 1.82 9.28
C SER A 9 9.23 2.09 8.23
N LEU A 10 9.30 1.35 7.13
CA LEU A 10 8.25 1.34 6.11
C LEU A 10 7.34 0.16 6.35
N CYS A 11 6.05 0.41 6.57
CA CYS A 11 5.06 -0.65 6.70
C CYS A 11 4.63 -1.12 5.33
N HIS A 12 4.75 -2.43 5.07
CA HIS A 12 4.24 -3.02 3.84
C HIS A 12 2.70 -2.90 3.79
N PRO A 13 2.12 -2.25 2.78
CA PRO A 13 0.69 -1.95 2.75
C PRO A 13 -0.12 -3.14 2.19
N SER A 14 0.04 -4.33 2.77
CA SER A 14 -0.54 -5.59 2.24
C SER A 14 -2.04 -5.48 1.96
N ASP A 15 -2.80 -4.91 2.90
CA ASP A 15 -4.25 -4.86 2.83
C ASP A 15 -4.70 -3.85 1.75
N ARG A 16 -4.08 -2.66 1.72
CA ARG A 16 -4.37 -1.63 0.71
C ARG A 16 -3.97 -2.10 -0.69
N MET A 17 -2.83 -2.81 -0.83
CA MET A 17 -2.41 -3.38 -2.11
C MET A 17 -3.40 -4.42 -2.63
N ALA A 18 -3.87 -5.32 -1.75
CA ALA A 18 -4.86 -6.33 -2.12
C ALA A 18 -6.17 -5.67 -2.57
N GLN A 19 -6.61 -4.63 -1.87
CA GLN A 19 -7.83 -3.90 -2.20
C GLN A 19 -7.74 -3.17 -3.56
N GLU A 20 -6.65 -2.44 -3.81
CA GLU A 20 -6.45 -1.77 -5.11
C GLU A 20 -6.38 -2.76 -6.28
N LEU A 21 -5.79 -3.94 -6.06
CA LEU A 21 -5.77 -5.00 -7.06
C LEU A 21 -7.19 -5.50 -7.38
N ILE A 22 -8.00 -5.77 -6.36
CA ILE A 22 -9.39 -6.19 -6.54
C ILE A 22 -10.19 -5.13 -7.29
N ASP A 23 -10.04 -3.86 -6.93
CA ASP A 23 -10.74 -2.75 -7.60
C ASP A 23 -10.34 -2.63 -9.07
N VAL A 24 -9.05 -2.78 -9.39
CA VAL A 24 -8.58 -2.85 -10.78
C VAL A 24 -9.24 -4.01 -11.51
N MET A 25 -9.29 -5.20 -10.92
CA MET A 25 -9.89 -6.38 -11.53
C MET A 25 -11.39 -6.18 -11.80
N LEU A 26 -12.15 -5.66 -10.82
CA LEU A 26 -13.58 -5.39 -10.97
C LEU A 26 -13.85 -4.36 -12.07
N ARG A 27 -13.13 -3.24 -12.04
CA ARG A 27 -13.23 -2.21 -13.09
C ARG A 27 -12.90 -2.78 -14.48
N ARG A 28 -11.96 -3.72 -14.57
CA ARG A 28 -11.63 -4.38 -15.84
C ARG A 28 -12.69 -5.32 -16.35
N LEU A 29 -13.45 -5.95 -15.47
CA LEU A 29 -14.61 -6.75 -15.87
C LEU A 29 -15.72 -5.87 -16.47
N GLU A 30 -15.86 -4.63 -15.99
CA GLU A 30 -16.85 -3.67 -16.52
C GLU A 30 -16.45 -3.10 -17.89
N LEU A 31 -15.18 -2.76 -18.09
CA LEU A 31 -14.65 -2.10 -19.28
C LEU A 31 -14.41 -3.03 -20.48
N ARG A 32 -15.18 -4.11 -20.64
CA ARG A 32 -15.01 -5.18 -21.65
C ARG A 32 -14.32 -4.71 -22.94
N ASP A 33 -13.24 -5.41 -23.31
CA ASP A 33 -12.61 -5.43 -24.66
C ASP A 33 -11.48 -4.44 -24.97
N THR A 34 -10.71 -3.96 -23.97
CA THR A 34 -9.38 -3.36 -24.28
C THR A 34 -8.28 -3.91 -23.39
N PRO A 35 -7.31 -4.68 -23.92
CA PRO A 35 -6.11 -5.03 -23.16
C PRO A 35 -5.37 -3.73 -22.84
N SER A 36 -5.20 -3.45 -21.57
CA SER A 36 -4.49 -2.27 -21.11
C SER A 36 -3.84 -2.59 -19.77
N ILE A 37 -2.71 -1.94 -19.52
CA ILE A 37 -1.97 -2.07 -18.26
C ILE A 37 -2.47 -0.96 -17.33
N GLU A 38 -3.03 -1.34 -16.18
CA GLU A 38 -3.30 -0.38 -15.10
C GLU A 38 -2.10 -0.35 -14.14
N GLN A 39 -1.69 0.86 -13.76
CA GLN A 39 -0.71 1.06 -12.69
C GLN A 39 -1.38 1.84 -11.56
N ARG A 40 -1.24 1.34 -10.32
CA ARG A 40 -1.70 2.01 -9.11
C ARG A 40 -0.53 2.28 -8.18
N ILE A 41 -0.54 3.47 -7.58
CA ILE A 41 0.43 3.85 -6.55
C ILE A 41 -0.22 3.56 -5.21
N VAL A 42 0.38 2.65 -4.43
CA VAL A 42 -0.03 2.37 -3.06
C VAL A 42 1.04 2.93 -2.13
N PRO A 43 0.73 3.96 -1.33
CA PRO A 43 1.71 4.55 -0.43
C PRO A 43 2.03 3.60 0.73
N PHE A 44 3.29 3.62 1.15
CA PHE A 44 3.73 3.00 2.40
C PHE A 44 3.45 3.97 3.55
N ASP A 45 3.06 3.42 4.69
CA ASP A 45 3.01 4.19 5.93
C ASP A 45 4.42 4.17 6.56
N ILE A 46 4.89 5.34 6.98
CA ILE A 46 6.17 5.50 7.67
C ILE A 46 5.89 5.52 9.16
N LEU A 47 6.45 4.55 9.89
CA LEU A 47 6.40 4.57 11.35
C LEU A 47 7.69 5.13 11.89
N THR A 48 7.57 6.14 12.73
CA THR A 48 8.64 6.67 13.58
C THR A 48 8.29 6.45 15.05
N PRO A 49 9.26 6.50 15.98
CA PRO A 49 8.97 6.38 17.41
C PRO A 49 7.87 7.34 17.89
N GLU A 50 7.82 8.56 17.36
CA GLU A 50 6.82 9.58 17.71
C GLU A 50 5.41 9.21 17.25
N SER A 51 5.28 8.47 16.14
CA SER A 51 4.00 8.08 15.56
C SER A 51 3.29 6.92 16.28
N ILE A 52 4.02 6.12 17.08
CA ILE A 52 3.46 4.91 17.73
C ILE A 52 2.64 5.28 18.99
N TRP A 53 2.86 6.46 19.57
CA TRP A 53 2.26 6.89 20.84
C TRP A 53 1.12 7.91 20.69
N THR A 54 0.71 8.23 19.46
CA THR A 54 -0.44 9.08 19.15
C THR A 54 -1.62 8.22 18.72
#